data_AF-A0AAW0QNJ1-F1
#
_entry.id   AF-A0AAW0QNJ1-F1
#
_cell.length_a   1.000
_cell.length_b   1.000
_cell.length_c   1.000
_cell.angle_alpha   90.00
_cell.angle_beta   90.00
_cell.angle_gamma   90.00
#
_symmetry.space_group_name_H-M   'P 1'
#
loop_
_entity.id
_entity.type
_entity.pdbx_description
1 polymer ?
#
loop_
_entity_poly.entity_id
_entity_poly.type
_entity_poly.pdbx_seq_one_letter_code
_entity_poly.pdbx_strand_id
1 'polypeptide(L)'
;MAHYTFFMVGASLRRRPFPPKLDDLMSFKKLSTTLTHHDLADGCKCYCSTEGCTPFLWMMKAWNLIRPKRVVSDMEEYYRICGGELTVLTYEAAIRFLTFQALGLTHTCCNAEALVRDYGWSPRVEEDQMATINDEQAHLLELHETLVTELTEVAQEYLETESFSDFWRSIWMGRIEEELEKLDGCNLSDAEIRGAEEIGVRWCSPPPIEEVEGRNPYAGGSIEWYFFELDQIYLD
;
A
#
# COMPACT_ATOMS: atom_id res chain seq x y z
N MET A 1 -7.56 -22.54 6.01
CA MET A 1 -6.79 -23.27 4.96
C MET A 1 -6.50 -22.39 3.75
N ALA A 2 -7.50 -21.67 3.20
CA ALA A 2 -7.32 -20.73 2.09
C ALA A 2 -6.30 -19.60 2.37
N HIS A 3 -6.35 -18.94 3.54
CA HIS A 3 -5.38 -17.90 3.93
C HIS A 3 -3.92 -18.33 3.80
N TYR A 4 -3.60 -19.53 4.30
CA TYR A 4 -2.24 -20.05 4.28
C TYR A 4 -1.78 -20.33 2.85
N THR A 5 -2.64 -20.93 2.02
CA THR A 5 -2.33 -21.16 0.61
C THR A 5 -2.12 -19.85 -0.16
N PHE A 6 -2.98 -18.85 0.04
CA PHE A 6 -2.88 -17.54 -0.62
C PHE A 6 -1.66 -16.77 -0.16
N PHE A 7 -1.38 -16.80 1.14
CA PHE A 7 -0.15 -16.26 1.69
C PHE A 7 1.09 -16.97 1.14
N MET A 8 1.11 -18.31 1.06
CA MET A 8 2.26 -19.05 0.53
C MET A 8 2.51 -18.73 -0.94
N VAL A 9 1.45 -18.48 -1.73
CA VAL A 9 1.61 -17.97 -3.09
C VAL A 9 2.18 -16.55 -3.07
N GLY A 10 1.58 -15.61 -2.34
CA GLY A 10 2.06 -14.24 -2.22
C GLY A 10 3.50 -14.15 -1.72
N ALA A 11 3.85 -14.90 -0.68
CA ALA A 11 5.20 -14.97 -0.11
C ALA A 11 6.22 -15.59 -1.07
N SER A 12 5.81 -16.59 -1.85
CA SER A 12 6.65 -17.17 -2.92
C SER A 12 6.91 -16.16 -4.03
N LEU A 13 5.98 -15.22 -4.26
CA LEU A 13 6.16 -14.08 -5.15
C LEU A 13 7.02 -12.97 -4.52
N ARG A 14 6.92 -12.71 -3.20
CA ARG A 14 7.76 -11.73 -2.46
C ARG A 14 9.25 -12.03 -2.54
N ARG A 15 9.63 -13.31 -2.63
CA ARG A 15 11.04 -13.76 -2.73
C ARG A 15 11.60 -13.68 -4.15
N ARG A 16 10.79 -13.36 -5.14
CA ARG A 16 11.23 -13.15 -6.52
C ARG A 16 11.16 -11.66 -6.81
N PRO A 17 12.14 -11.09 -7.55
CA PRO A 17 11.95 -9.75 -8.10
C PRO A 17 10.67 -9.78 -8.95
N PHE A 18 9.81 -8.78 -8.76
CA PHE A 18 8.78 -8.47 -9.72
C PHE A 18 9.37 -7.46 -10.72
N PRO A 19 9.24 -7.66 -12.04
CA PRO A 19 8.58 -8.80 -12.69
C PRO A 19 9.30 -10.15 -12.60
N PRO A 20 8.54 -11.27 -12.69
CA PRO A 20 9.13 -12.61 -12.78
C PRO A 20 10.03 -12.75 -14.02
N LYS A 21 11.05 -13.61 -13.91
CA LYS A 21 11.92 -13.95 -15.04
C LYS A 21 11.11 -14.49 -16.21
N LEU A 22 11.60 -14.27 -17.44
CA LEU A 22 10.94 -14.69 -18.68
C LEU A 22 10.51 -16.17 -18.65
N ASP A 23 11.35 -17.05 -18.12
CA ASP A 23 11.09 -18.50 -18.01
C ASP A 23 9.95 -18.86 -17.05
N ASP A 24 9.61 -17.98 -16.12
CA ASP A 24 8.56 -18.17 -15.11
C ASP A 24 7.21 -17.53 -15.52
N LEU A 25 7.17 -16.75 -16.61
CA LEU A 25 5.99 -15.94 -16.99
C LEU A 25 4.74 -16.80 -17.24
N MET A 26 4.85 -17.93 -17.93
CA MET A 26 3.70 -18.80 -18.20
C MET A 26 3.13 -19.40 -16.92
N SER A 27 4.01 -19.81 -16.00
CA SER A 27 3.62 -20.37 -14.70
C SER A 27 2.96 -19.30 -13.83
N PHE A 28 3.50 -18.08 -13.84
CA PHE A 28 2.91 -16.93 -13.16
C PHE A 28 1.53 -16.57 -13.72
N LYS A 29 1.40 -16.43 -15.05
CA LYS A 29 0.12 -16.14 -15.70
C LYS A 29 -0.92 -17.21 -15.35
N LYS A 30 -0.58 -18.49 -15.51
CA LYS A 30 -1.46 -19.62 -15.17
C LYS A 30 -1.93 -19.57 -13.71
N LEU A 31 -1.02 -19.28 -12.78
CA LEU A 31 -1.34 -19.15 -11.36
C LEU A 31 -2.26 -17.97 -11.10
N SER A 32 -1.93 -16.78 -11.64
CA SER A 32 -2.74 -15.56 -11.52
C SER A 32 -4.16 -15.77 -12.07
N THR A 33 -4.31 -16.33 -13.27
CA THR A 33 -5.61 -16.70 -13.86
C THR A 33 -6.39 -17.65 -12.97
N THR A 34 -5.74 -18.71 -12.47
CA THR A 34 -6.39 -19.70 -11.59
C THR A 34 -6.89 -19.05 -10.31
N LEU A 35 -6.08 -18.18 -9.70
CA LEU A 35 -6.42 -17.49 -8.45
C LEU A 35 -7.52 -16.44 -8.62
N THR A 36 -7.62 -15.83 -9.81
CA THR A 36 -8.62 -14.79 -10.11
C THR A 36 -9.99 -15.40 -10.44
N HIS A 37 -10.03 -16.59 -11.06
CA HIS A 37 -11.29 -17.26 -11.40
C HIS A 37 -11.95 -18.01 -10.25
N HIS A 38 -11.20 -18.34 -9.21
CA HIS A 38 -11.77 -18.91 -8.01
C HIS A 38 -12.10 -17.74 -7.07
N ASP A 39 -13.39 -17.36 -7.05
CA ASP A 39 -14.00 -16.34 -6.18
C ASP A 39 -13.87 -16.74 -4.69
N LEU A 40 -12.63 -16.74 -4.20
CA LEU A 40 -12.24 -17.22 -2.89
C LEU A 40 -11.93 -16.01 -2.03
N ALA A 41 -12.96 -15.37 -1.51
CA ALA A 41 -12.80 -14.38 -0.46
C ALA A 41 -12.68 -15.07 0.90
N ASP A 42 -11.94 -14.43 1.79
CA ASP A 42 -11.60 -15.00 3.08
C ASP A 42 -12.55 -14.56 4.21
N GLY A 43 -13.57 -13.79 3.84
CA GLY A 43 -14.62 -13.28 4.71
C GLY A 43 -14.11 -12.30 5.77
N CYS A 44 -12.90 -11.75 5.61
CA CYS A 44 -12.45 -10.69 6.51
C CYS A 44 -13.31 -9.42 6.30
N LYS A 45 -13.59 -8.71 7.40
CA LYS A 45 -14.22 -7.39 7.34
C LYS A 45 -13.12 -6.34 7.45
N CYS A 46 -12.75 -5.71 6.33
CA CYS A 46 -11.84 -4.55 6.29
C CYS A 46 -12.32 -3.57 5.24
N TYR A 47 -11.90 -2.31 5.35
CA TYR A 47 -12.11 -1.31 4.29
C TYR A 47 -11.22 -1.53 3.07
N CYS A 48 -10.19 -2.37 3.20
CA CYS A 48 -9.28 -2.72 2.13
C CYS A 48 -9.89 -3.63 1.05
N SER A 49 -11.07 -4.20 1.29
CA SER A 49 -11.76 -5.13 0.39
C SER A 49 -13.24 -5.28 0.76
N THR A 50 -14.12 -5.27 -0.23
CA THR A 50 -15.59 -5.35 -0.01
C THR A 50 -16.05 -6.72 0.51
N GLU A 51 -15.54 -7.81 -0.07
CA GLU A 51 -15.99 -9.19 0.22
C GLU A 51 -14.99 -9.98 1.09
N GLY A 52 -13.87 -9.35 1.45
CA GLY A 52 -12.75 -9.97 2.17
C GLY A 52 -11.54 -10.27 1.27
N CYS A 53 -10.41 -10.59 1.89
CA CYS A 53 -9.13 -10.64 1.18
C CYS A 53 -9.07 -11.83 0.21
N THR A 54 -9.09 -11.54 -1.08
CA THR A 54 -8.94 -12.54 -2.15
C THR A 54 -7.47 -12.91 -2.37
N PRO A 55 -7.17 -14.03 -3.07
CA PRO A 55 -5.80 -14.37 -3.44
C PRO A 55 -5.06 -13.26 -4.18
N PHE A 56 -5.79 -12.52 -5.03
CA PHE A 56 -5.27 -11.38 -5.76
C PHE A 56 -4.77 -10.30 -4.80
N LEU A 57 -5.57 -9.94 -3.79
CA LEU A 57 -5.16 -8.98 -2.76
C LEU A 57 -3.99 -9.49 -1.90
N TRP A 58 -3.95 -10.78 -1.60
CA TRP A 58 -2.80 -11.41 -0.92
C TRP A 58 -1.51 -11.31 -1.72
N MET A 59 -1.60 -11.45 -3.05
CA MET A 59 -0.47 -11.22 -3.95
C MET A 59 -0.05 -9.74 -3.94
N MET A 60 -1.00 -8.80 -4.03
CA MET A 60 -0.69 -7.36 -3.99
C MET A 60 -0.04 -6.93 -2.66
N LYS A 61 -0.52 -7.46 -1.52
CA LYS A 61 0.10 -7.26 -0.20
C LYS A 61 1.58 -7.68 -0.18
N ALA A 62 1.94 -8.69 -0.96
CA ALA A 62 3.32 -9.17 -1.04
C ALA A 62 4.26 -8.23 -1.81
N TRP A 63 3.72 -7.34 -2.65
CA TRP A 63 4.50 -6.38 -3.45
C TRP A 63 4.95 -5.14 -2.66
N ASN A 64 4.50 -4.98 -1.39
CA ASN A 64 4.92 -3.91 -0.48
C ASN A 64 4.85 -2.50 -1.12
N LEU A 65 3.71 -2.21 -1.73
CA LEU A 65 3.49 -1.07 -2.63
C LEU A 65 3.25 0.26 -1.90
N ILE A 66 4.06 0.58 -0.89
CA ILE A 66 3.85 1.75 -0.03
C ILE A 66 4.06 3.08 -0.79
N ARG A 67 4.61 3.06 -2.02
CA ARG A 67 4.87 4.27 -2.81
C ARG A 67 4.06 4.28 -4.11
N PRO A 68 3.22 5.30 -4.37
CA PRO A 68 2.39 5.41 -5.58
C PRO A 68 3.16 5.17 -6.90
N LYS A 69 4.39 5.68 -7.02
CA LYS A 69 5.23 5.46 -8.21
C LYS A 69 5.63 3.99 -8.42
N ARG A 70 5.86 3.23 -7.34
CA ARG A 70 6.13 1.79 -7.43
C ARG A 70 4.87 1.00 -7.76
N VAL A 71 3.73 1.39 -7.17
CA VAL A 71 2.41 0.83 -7.49
C VAL A 71 2.18 0.84 -8.99
N VAL A 72 2.36 1.99 -9.64
CA VAL A 72 2.08 2.12 -11.08
C VAL A 72 2.99 1.22 -11.92
N SER A 73 4.30 1.20 -11.66
CA SER A 73 5.22 0.33 -12.42
C SER A 73 4.89 -1.16 -12.24
N ASP A 74 4.56 -1.59 -11.02
CA ASP A 74 4.22 -2.99 -10.75
C ASP A 74 2.87 -3.36 -11.37
N MET A 75 1.91 -2.42 -11.39
CA MET A 75 0.62 -2.62 -12.03
C MET A 75 0.73 -2.67 -13.57
N GLU A 76 1.46 -1.75 -14.20
CA GLU A 76 1.72 -1.76 -15.65
C GLU A 76 2.28 -3.11 -16.11
N GLU A 77 3.26 -3.61 -15.38
CA GLU A 77 3.90 -4.88 -15.68
C GLU A 77 2.98 -6.07 -15.41
N TYR A 78 2.16 -6.02 -14.35
CA TYR A 78 1.13 -7.04 -14.12
C TYR A 78 0.08 -7.07 -15.24
N TYR A 79 -0.37 -5.91 -15.73
CA TYR A 79 -1.28 -5.82 -16.87
C TYR A 79 -0.65 -6.34 -18.16
N ARG A 80 0.63 -6.03 -18.38
CA ARG A 80 1.37 -6.56 -19.55
C ARG A 80 1.39 -8.09 -19.57
N ILE A 81 1.48 -8.73 -18.39
CA ILE A 81 1.57 -10.19 -18.27
C ILE A 81 0.19 -10.86 -18.22
N CYS A 82 -0.75 -10.28 -17.46
CA CYS A 82 -2.02 -10.90 -17.08
C CYS A 82 -3.26 -10.18 -17.61
N GLY A 83 -3.14 -9.04 -18.27
CA GLY A 83 -4.25 -8.11 -18.58
C GLY A 83 -5.44 -8.74 -19.31
N GLY A 84 -5.20 -9.71 -20.20
CA GLY A 84 -6.28 -10.44 -20.91
C GLY A 84 -7.16 -11.35 -20.04
N GLU A 85 -6.81 -11.52 -18.76
CA GLU A 85 -7.48 -12.43 -17.81
C GLU A 85 -8.12 -11.66 -16.64
N LEU A 86 -7.95 -10.33 -16.60
CA LEU A 86 -8.42 -9.50 -15.50
C LEU A 86 -9.88 -9.07 -15.75
N THR A 87 -10.68 -9.16 -14.70
CA THR A 87 -12.10 -8.83 -14.73
C THR A 87 -12.34 -7.47 -14.09
N VAL A 88 -13.48 -6.84 -14.38
CA VAL A 88 -13.91 -5.59 -13.72
C VAL A 88 -13.74 -5.66 -12.20
N LEU A 89 -14.14 -6.78 -11.59
CA LEU A 89 -14.00 -7.03 -10.15
C LEU A 89 -12.54 -7.02 -9.68
N THR A 90 -11.62 -7.54 -10.49
CA THR A 90 -10.18 -7.52 -10.21
C THR A 90 -9.63 -6.09 -10.20
N TYR A 91 -10.08 -5.26 -11.14
CA TYR A 91 -9.70 -3.86 -11.23
C TYR A 91 -10.25 -3.03 -10.07
N GLU A 92 -11.53 -3.19 -9.74
CA GLU A 92 -12.15 -2.54 -8.59
C GLU A 92 -11.46 -2.93 -7.27
N ALA A 93 -11.12 -4.22 -7.11
CA ALA A 93 -10.36 -4.69 -5.97
C ALA A 93 -8.95 -4.06 -5.91
N ALA A 94 -8.28 -3.92 -7.06
CA ALA A 94 -6.97 -3.28 -7.14
C ALA A 94 -7.03 -1.80 -6.77
N ILE A 95 -7.98 -1.04 -7.33
CA ILE A 95 -8.19 0.38 -7.02
C ILE A 95 -8.45 0.55 -5.52
N ARG A 96 -9.41 -0.20 -4.97
CA ARG A 96 -9.74 -0.15 -3.54
C ARG A 96 -8.51 -0.42 -2.66
N PHE A 97 -7.79 -1.49 -2.96
CA PHE A 97 -6.64 -1.89 -2.16
C PHE A 97 -5.48 -0.89 -2.26
N LEU A 98 -5.15 -0.43 -3.46
CA LEU A 98 -4.02 0.48 -3.68
C LEU A 98 -4.29 1.87 -3.12
N THR A 99 -5.50 2.39 -3.29
CA THR A 99 -5.92 3.65 -2.67
C THR A 99 -5.84 3.54 -1.14
N PHE A 100 -6.28 2.41 -0.57
CA PHE A 100 -6.16 2.15 0.87
C PHE A 100 -4.70 2.20 1.35
N GLN A 101 -3.80 1.52 0.63
CA GLN A 101 -2.38 1.52 0.96
C GLN A 101 -1.72 2.89 0.79
N ALA A 102 -2.06 3.62 -0.28
CA ALA A 102 -1.48 4.92 -0.57
C ALA A 102 -1.83 5.97 0.50
N LEU A 103 -3.05 5.91 1.05
CA LEU A 103 -3.49 6.78 2.16
C LEU A 103 -2.89 6.38 3.52
N GLY A 104 -2.08 5.32 3.59
CA GLY A 104 -1.46 4.87 4.85
C GLY A 104 -2.46 4.30 5.86
N LEU A 105 -3.63 3.84 5.41
CA LEU A 105 -4.65 3.25 6.28
C LEU A 105 -4.14 1.93 6.89
N THR A 106 -4.53 1.67 8.14
CA THR A 106 -4.09 0.49 8.87
C THR A 106 -4.92 -0.72 8.49
N HIS A 107 -4.27 -1.76 7.96
CA HIS A 107 -4.97 -3.02 7.68
C HIS A 107 -5.41 -3.70 8.99
N THR A 108 -6.72 -3.81 9.20
CA THR A 108 -7.34 -4.62 10.26
C THR A 108 -7.63 -6.07 9.82
N CYS A 109 -7.41 -6.37 8.54
CA CYS A 109 -7.51 -7.71 7.97
C CYS A 109 -6.26 -8.56 8.25
N CYS A 110 -6.25 -9.77 7.68
CA CYS A 110 -5.14 -10.71 7.78
C CYS A 110 -3.79 -10.06 7.40
N ASN A 111 -2.89 -9.98 8.37
CA ASN A 111 -1.56 -9.40 8.21
C ASN A 111 -0.60 -10.48 7.66
N ALA A 112 -0.12 -10.28 6.43
CA ALA A 112 0.84 -11.18 5.81
C ALA A 112 2.15 -11.26 6.60
N GLU A 113 2.58 -10.17 7.23
CA GLU A 113 3.81 -10.12 8.01
C GLU A 113 3.69 -10.91 9.31
N ALA A 114 2.51 -10.92 9.94
CA ALA A 114 2.20 -11.76 11.09
C ALA A 114 2.22 -13.26 10.72
N LEU A 115 1.77 -13.63 9.52
CA LEU A 115 1.85 -15.02 9.03
C LEU A 115 3.29 -15.51 8.80
N VAL A 116 4.22 -14.62 8.44
CA VAL A 116 5.66 -14.95 8.28
C VAL A 116 6.31 -15.26 9.63
N ARG A 117 6.00 -14.47 10.66
CA ARG A 117 6.71 -14.51 11.95
C ARG A 117 6.25 -15.65 12.86
N ASP A 118 4.95 -15.98 12.86
CA ASP A 118 4.35 -16.86 13.88
C ASP A 118 3.88 -18.23 13.38
N TYR A 119 4.37 -18.71 12.22
CA TYR A 119 4.10 -20.07 11.71
C TYR A 119 2.60 -20.47 11.69
N GLY A 120 1.73 -19.58 11.20
CA GLY A 120 0.40 -19.99 10.71
C GLY A 120 -0.83 -19.40 11.41
N TRP A 121 -0.68 -18.41 12.28
CA TRP A 121 -1.81 -17.65 12.80
C TRP A 121 -1.49 -16.16 12.82
N SER A 122 -2.04 -15.39 11.87
CA SER A 122 -2.19 -13.95 12.08
C SER A 122 -3.25 -13.83 13.17
N PRO A 123 -2.96 -13.25 14.35
CA PRO A 123 -4.03 -12.81 15.21
C PRO A 123 -4.91 -11.90 14.35
N ARG A 124 -6.20 -12.22 14.22
CA ARG A 124 -7.12 -11.21 13.73
C ARG A 124 -7.05 -10.06 14.74
N VAL A 125 -7.01 -8.83 14.24
CA VAL A 125 -7.21 -7.68 15.12
C VAL A 125 -8.55 -7.90 15.82
N GLU A 126 -8.54 -7.83 17.15
CA GLU A 126 -9.75 -8.02 17.94
C GLU A 126 -10.78 -6.94 17.57
N GLU A 127 -12.07 -7.25 17.71
CA GLU A 127 -13.15 -6.38 17.19
C GLU A 127 -13.14 -4.98 17.83
N ASP A 128 -12.75 -4.88 19.11
CA ASP A 128 -12.58 -3.62 19.84
C ASP A 128 -11.40 -2.78 19.33
N GLN A 129 -10.28 -3.41 19.03
CA GLN A 129 -9.12 -2.77 18.41
C GLN A 129 -9.45 -2.31 16.99
N MET A 130 -10.20 -3.11 16.24
CA MET A 130 -10.66 -2.74 14.89
C MET A 130 -11.56 -1.51 14.94
N ALA A 131 -12.52 -1.46 15.88
CA ALA A 131 -13.37 -0.28 16.07
C ALA A 131 -12.54 0.96 16.41
N THR A 132 -11.56 0.83 17.30
CA THR A 132 -10.67 1.94 17.68
C THR A 132 -9.88 2.46 16.48
N ILE A 133 -9.25 1.58 15.70
CA ILE A 133 -8.49 1.96 14.50
C ILE A 133 -9.41 2.65 13.48
N ASN A 134 -10.60 2.10 13.25
CA ASN A 134 -11.55 2.66 12.30
C ASN A 134 -12.03 4.05 12.74
N ASP A 135 -12.31 4.24 14.03
CA ASP A 135 -12.73 5.53 14.58
C ASP A 135 -11.61 6.57 14.47
N GLU A 136 -10.36 6.20 14.79
CA GLU A 136 -9.19 7.07 14.65
C GLU A 136 -8.94 7.47 13.18
N GLN A 137 -9.22 6.56 12.24
CA GLN A 137 -8.99 6.77 10.81
C GLN A 137 -10.26 7.12 10.02
N ALA A 138 -11.37 7.46 10.69
CA ALA A 138 -12.69 7.60 10.06
C ALA A 138 -12.69 8.58 8.87
N HIS A 139 -11.99 9.72 9.00
CA HIS A 139 -11.89 10.71 7.93
C HIS A 139 -11.13 10.18 6.70
N LEU A 140 -10.06 9.41 6.89
CA LEU A 140 -9.32 8.78 5.79
C LEU A 140 -10.11 7.63 5.17
N LEU A 141 -10.94 6.92 5.94
CA LEU A 141 -11.84 5.89 5.43
C LEU A 141 -12.94 6.49 4.55
N GLU A 142 -13.49 7.65 4.93
CA GLU A 142 -14.46 8.38 4.11
C GLU A 142 -13.83 8.89 2.80
N LEU A 143 -12.62 9.46 2.89
CA LEU A 143 -11.84 9.86 1.71
C LEU A 143 -11.54 8.67 0.81
N HIS A 144 -11.16 7.54 1.39
CA HIS A 144 -10.89 6.30 0.67
C HIS A 144 -12.11 5.83 -0.12
N GLU A 145 -13.29 5.73 0.48
CA GLU A 145 -14.49 5.30 -0.25
C GLU A 145 -14.87 6.30 -1.34
N THR A 146 -14.73 7.60 -1.09
CA THR A 146 -14.96 8.65 -2.10
C THR A 146 -14.05 8.47 -3.31
N LEU A 147 -12.74 8.33 -3.07
CA LEU A 147 -11.75 8.13 -4.13
C LEU A 147 -11.98 6.81 -4.87
N VAL A 148 -12.35 5.74 -4.17
CA VAL A 148 -12.61 4.46 -4.82
C VAL A 148 -13.82 4.55 -5.75
N THR A 149 -14.91 5.19 -5.33
CA THR A 149 -16.06 5.44 -6.21
C THR A 149 -15.65 6.25 -7.43
N GLU A 150 -14.99 7.39 -7.24
CA GLU A 150 -14.52 8.25 -8.34
C GLU A 150 -13.62 7.49 -9.33
N LEU A 151 -12.59 6.81 -8.82
CA LEU A 151 -11.58 6.14 -9.64
C LEU A 151 -12.11 4.89 -10.33
N THR A 152 -13.05 4.17 -9.72
CA THR A 152 -13.68 3.00 -10.37
C THR A 152 -14.61 3.42 -11.50
N GLU A 153 -15.36 4.50 -11.34
CA GLU A 153 -16.18 5.09 -12.41
C GLU A 153 -15.32 5.50 -13.61
N VAL A 154 -14.23 6.24 -13.37
CA VAL A 154 -13.32 6.65 -14.45
C VAL A 154 -12.62 5.45 -15.08
N ALA A 155 -12.22 4.45 -14.30
CA ALA A 155 -11.53 3.27 -14.82
C ALA A 155 -12.35 2.52 -15.87
N GLN A 156 -13.68 2.53 -15.79
CA GLN A 156 -14.56 1.84 -16.75
C GLN A 156 -14.33 2.30 -18.19
N GLU A 157 -13.97 3.57 -18.41
CA GLU A 157 -13.66 4.11 -19.73
C GLU A 157 -12.38 3.52 -20.33
N TYR A 158 -11.50 2.97 -19.50
CA TYR A 158 -10.19 2.45 -19.89
C TYR A 158 -10.13 0.92 -19.96
N LEU A 159 -11.08 0.21 -19.36
CA LEU A 159 -11.04 -1.26 -19.19
C LEU A 159 -10.98 -2.06 -20.49
N GLU A 160 -11.51 -1.52 -21.58
CA GLU A 160 -11.50 -2.15 -22.90
C GLU A 160 -10.44 -1.57 -23.85
N THR A 161 -9.55 -0.72 -23.32
CA THR A 161 -8.57 0.03 -24.11
C THR A 161 -7.14 -0.43 -23.84
N GLU A 162 -6.27 -0.29 -24.85
CA GLU A 162 -4.82 -0.50 -24.65
C GLU A 162 -4.19 0.56 -23.72
N SER A 163 -4.92 1.63 -23.40
CA SER A 163 -4.51 2.74 -22.52
C SER A 163 -4.77 2.49 -21.03
N PHE A 164 -5.06 1.27 -20.59
CA PHE A 164 -5.31 1.04 -19.16
C PHE A 164 -4.12 1.36 -18.24
N SER A 165 -2.89 1.31 -18.76
CA SER A 165 -1.71 1.82 -18.05
C SER A 165 -1.75 3.34 -17.83
N ASP A 166 -2.35 4.09 -18.75
CA ASP A 166 -2.54 5.54 -18.63
C ASP A 166 -3.47 5.91 -17.47
N PHE A 167 -4.47 5.06 -17.18
CA PHE A 167 -5.31 5.24 -15.99
C PHE A 167 -4.44 5.26 -14.72
N TRP A 168 -3.58 4.27 -14.52
CA TRP A 168 -2.74 4.22 -13.32
C TRP A 168 -1.74 5.38 -13.25
N ARG A 169 -1.08 5.67 -14.37
CA ARG A 169 -0.01 6.67 -14.44
C ARG A 169 -0.52 8.10 -14.34
N SER A 170 -1.64 8.42 -14.98
CA SER A 170 -2.08 9.80 -15.16
C SER A 170 -3.27 10.13 -14.27
N ILE A 171 -4.21 9.20 -14.11
CA ILE A 171 -5.45 9.44 -13.36
C ILE A 171 -5.28 9.05 -11.90
N TRP A 172 -5.02 7.76 -11.63
CA TRP A 172 -4.87 7.27 -10.26
C TRP A 172 -3.71 7.96 -9.54
N MET A 173 -2.50 7.96 -10.12
CA MET A 173 -1.33 8.58 -9.48
C MET A 173 -1.56 10.08 -9.22
N GLY A 174 -2.06 10.82 -10.22
CA GLY A 174 -2.29 12.25 -10.10
C GLY A 174 -3.31 12.59 -9.01
N ARG A 175 -4.42 11.85 -8.96
CA ARG A 175 -5.47 12.05 -7.96
C ARG A 175 -4.98 11.72 -6.53
N ILE A 176 -4.23 10.65 -6.38
CA ILE A 176 -3.66 10.25 -5.08
C ILE A 176 -2.59 11.25 -4.62
N GLU A 177 -1.69 11.69 -5.51
CA GLU A 177 -0.69 12.70 -5.17
C GLU A 177 -1.35 14.02 -4.74
N GLU A 178 -2.43 14.44 -5.41
CA GLU A 178 -3.20 15.63 -5.04
C GLU A 178 -3.80 15.53 -3.63
N GLU A 179 -4.43 14.40 -3.29
CA GLU A 179 -5.00 14.21 -1.95
C GLU A 179 -3.91 14.07 -0.87
N LEU A 180 -2.80 13.40 -1.18
CA LEU A 180 -1.67 13.33 -0.26
C LEU A 180 -1.06 14.71 -0.01
N GLU A 181 -0.99 15.59 -1.02
CA GLU A 181 -0.53 16.97 -0.86
C GLU A 181 -1.49 17.80 0.02
N LYS A 182 -2.81 17.55 -0.07
CA LYS A 182 -3.80 18.19 0.82
C LYS A 182 -3.68 17.71 2.27
N LEU A 183 -3.35 16.43 2.47
CA LEU A 183 -3.16 15.82 3.78
C LEU A 183 -1.80 16.19 4.41
N ASP A 184 -0.80 16.50 3.59
CA ASP A 184 0.52 16.91 4.07
C ASP A 184 0.43 18.29 4.76
N GLY A 185 0.60 18.27 6.08
CA GLY A 185 0.47 19.43 6.97
C GLY A 185 1.48 20.55 6.75
N CYS A 186 2.29 20.49 5.68
CA CYS A 186 3.08 21.62 5.20
C CYS A 186 2.19 22.79 4.73
N ASN A 187 0.89 22.57 4.50
CA ASN A 187 -0.11 23.59 4.18
C ASN A 187 -1.10 23.88 5.33
N LEU A 188 -0.69 23.71 6.59
CA LEU A 188 -1.51 24.16 7.71
C LEU A 188 -1.70 25.68 7.63
N SER A 189 -2.96 26.12 7.73
CA SER A 189 -3.24 27.55 7.85
C SER A 189 -2.65 28.10 9.14
N ASP A 190 -2.34 29.41 9.17
CA ASP A 190 -1.85 30.05 10.40
C ASP A 190 -2.81 29.84 11.60
N ALA A 191 -4.10 29.61 11.34
CA ALA A 191 -5.10 29.33 12.37
C ALA A 191 -4.91 27.94 12.98
N GLU A 192 -4.64 26.92 12.16
CA GLU A 192 -4.37 25.56 12.61
C GLU A 192 -3.01 25.46 13.31
N ILE A 193 -2.01 26.18 12.80
CA ILE A 193 -0.69 26.31 13.44
C ILE A 193 -0.86 26.89 14.85
N ARG A 194 -1.57 28.01 14.98
CA ARG A 194 -1.82 28.64 16.28
C ARG A 194 -2.66 27.75 17.21
N GLY A 195 -3.67 27.05 16.68
CA GLY A 195 -4.48 26.13 17.47
C GLY A 195 -3.68 24.95 18.01
N ALA A 196 -2.76 24.40 17.20
CA ALA A 196 -1.84 23.35 17.63
C ALA A 196 -0.85 23.85 18.68
N GLU A 197 -0.30 25.06 18.50
CA GLU A 197 0.59 25.70 19.49
C GLU A 197 -0.13 25.94 20.83
N GLU A 198 -1.40 26.33 20.80
CA GLU A 198 -2.22 26.60 22.00
C GLU A 198 -2.46 25.34 22.85
N ILE A 199 -2.50 24.15 22.23
CA ILE A 199 -2.54 22.85 22.92
C ILE A 199 -1.14 22.28 23.23
N GLY A 200 -0.08 23.05 22.97
CA GLY A 200 1.30 22.74 23.35
C GLY A 200 2.14 22.02 22.29
N VAL A 201 1.67 21.91 21.04
CA VAL A 201 2.49 21.39 19.94
C VAL A 201 3.62 22.37 19.65
N ARG A 202 4.86 21.87 19.69
CA ARG A 202 6.04 22.64 19.26
C ARG A 202 6.48 22.13 17.89
N TRP A 203 6.55 23.04 16.93
CA TRP A 203 7.10 22.74 15.62
C TRP A 203 8.61 22.60 15.75
N CYS A 204 9.11 21.37 15.61
CA CYS A 204 10.52 21.17 15.38
C CYS A 204 10.82 21.71 13.98
N SER A 205 11.42 22.91 13.89
CA SER A 205 12.05 23.30 12.64
C SER A 205 13.00 22.17 12.24
N PRO A 206 12.95 21.66 11.00
CA PRO A 206 14.04 20.83 10.52
C PRO A 206 15.32 21.63 10.79
N PRO A 207 16.35 21.04 11.42
CA PRO A 207 17.61 21.74 11.55
C PRO A 207 17.98 22.24 10.16
N PRO A 208 18.49 23.48 10.02
CA PRO A 208 19.04 23.89 8.74
C PRO A 208 19.96 22.77 8.28
N ILE A 209 19.77 22.33 7.03
CA ILE A 209 20.71 21.41 6.39
C ILE A 209 22.00 22.21 6.27
N GLU A 210 22.75 22.29 7.35
CA GLU A 210 24.17 22.54 7.29
C GLU A 210 24.69 21.40 6.44
N GLU A 211 25.41 21.73 5.37
CA GLU A 211 26.24 20.75 4.69
C GLU A 211 27.23 20.24 5.74
N VAL A 212 26.85 19.19 6.47
CA VAL A 212 27.72 18.53 7.43
C VAL A 212 28.81 17.91 6.56
N GLU A 213 29.94 18.61 6.50
CA GLU A 213 31.20 18.07 6.01
C GLU A 213 31.55 16.84 6.86
N GLY A 214 31.09 15.68 6.41
CA GLY A 214 31.26 14.43 7.14
C GLY A 214 30.15 13.44 6.83
N ARG A 215 30.12 12.89 5.61
CA ARG A 215 29.26 11.74 5.32
C ARG A 215 29.53 10.63 6.33
N ASN A 216 28.45 10.12 6.94
CA ASN A 216 28.48 8.87 7.70
C ASN A 216 29.27 7.81 6.89
N PRO A 217 30.38 7.27 7.41
CA PRO A 217 31.28 6.41 6.66
C PRO A 217 30.71 4.99 6.43
N TYR A 218 29.58 4.67 7.08
CA TYR A 218 28.94 3.37 6.99
C TYR A 218 27.90 3.33 5.86
N ALA A 219 27.66 2.12 5.33
CA ALA A 219 26.63 1.93 4.32
C ALA A 219 25.23 2.12 4.94
N GLY A 220 24.38 2.88 4.26
CA GLY A 220 23.02 3.16 4.73
C GLY A 220 22.25 1.87 5.04
N GLY A 221 21.70 1.80 6.26
CA GLY A 221 20.93 0.65 6.76
C GLY A 221 21.76 -0.42 7.47
N SER A 222 23.07 -0.25 7.63
CA SER A 222 23.86 -1.10 8.54
C SER A 222 23.63 -0.70 10.00
N ILE A 223 23.84 -1.62 10.95
CA ILE A 223 23.68 -1.33 12.37
C ILE A 223 24.65 -0.22 12.82
N GLU A 224 25.86 -0.23 12.27
CA GLU A 224 26.91 0.77 12.50
C GLU A 224 26.51 2.15 11.98
N TRP A 225 25.74 2.21 10.88
CA TRP A 225 25.18 3.46 10.38
C TRP A 225 24.26 4.10 11.44
N TYR A 226 23.35 3.32 12.03
CA TYR A 226 22.44 3.82 13.07
C TYR A 226 23.17 4.19 14.37
N PHE A 227 24.18 3.42 14.79
CA PHE A 227 24.99 3.78 15.95
C PHE A 227 25.77 5.08 15.74
N PHE A 228 26.33 5.30 14.54
CA PHE A 228 27.02 6.55 14.21
C PHE A 228 26.08 7.75 14.27
N GLU A 229 24.88 7.65 13.69
CA GLU A 229 23.85 8.71 13.76
C GLU A 229 23.42 8.98 15.21
N LEU A 230 23.23 7.91 16.01
CA LEU A 230 22.88 8.05 17.42
C LEU A 230 23.99 8.75 18.23
N ASP A 231 25.25 8.39 18.00
CA ASP A 231 26.39 9.01 18.69
C ASP A 231 26.51 10.51 18.35
N GLN A 232 26.14 10.95 17.15
CA GLN A 232 26.09 12.38 16.82
C GLN A 232 25.01 13.12 17.61
N ILE A 233 23.87 12.48 17.90
CA ILE A 233 22.75 13.08 18.65
C ILE A 233 23.11 13.25 20.14
N TYR A 234 23.98 12.42 20.70
CA TYR A 234 24.38 12.49 22.12
C TYR A 234 25.62 13.35 22.38
N LEU A 235 26.19 13.98 21.35
CA LEU A 235 27.35 14.88 21.45
C LEU A 235 26.99 16.37 21.40
N ASP A 236 25.71 16.71 21.20
CA ASP A 236 25.09 18.02 21.43
C ASP A 236 24.23 18.03 22.73
#